data_AF-B4QSB9-F1
#
_entry.id   AF-B4QSB9-F1
#
_cell.length_a   1.000
_cell.length_b   1.000
_cell.length_c   1.000
_cell.angle_alpha   90.00
_cell.angle_beta   90.00
_cell.angle_gamma   90.00
#
_symmetry.space_group_name_H-M   'P 1'
#
loop_
_entity.id
_entity.type
_entity.pdbx_description
1 polymer ?
#
loop_
_entity_poly.entity_id
_entity_poly.type
_entity_poly.pdbx_seq_one_letter_code
_entity_poly.pdbx_strand_id
1 'polypeptide(L)'
;MAAFQMGSGYAVPMSLFRNNRDRAGKAILKELLPGLKFNDGNLLVLLEGGKDQSLYNTDVDYVFRQESYFQYLFGVKEPGCYGILTIDVKTGAQKSVLFVPRFPDEYGTWMGELLGLQEFKTMYEVDEVYYVDEMSVYLEGASPKLILTLSGTNSDSGLTLQPPDFAGKEKYVTDCDLLYPILSECRVIKSPEEIEVLRYVAKVSSDAHIKVMRFMRPGRMEFEGESLGTNSSILHYGHAGAPNSKPVQDGDLCLFDMGANYCGYAADITCTFPANGKFTDDQKFIYNAVLDARNAVTESARDGVSWVDMHKLAGRVLLQRLKDGGMLKGDVEEMLEAGVSGVFQPHGLGHLIGLDVHDVGGYLPKEPKRPSEPWLSKLRFARILRAGMYVTIEPGCYFINWLMDRALADPNIAKFINAEMFNRFRNFGGVRIEDDVLITKTGVQNFAIVPRTVEDIEATMTCKYDSPV
;
A
#
# COMPACT_ATOMS: atom_id res chain seq x y z
N MET A 1 -3.70 -27.75 -9.28
CA MET A 1 -4.10 -26.35 -9.05
C MET A 1 -3.04 -25.48 -9.68
N ALA A 2 -3.43 -24.52 -10.49
CA ALA A 2 -2.52 -23.59 -11.13
C ALA A 2 -1.95 -22.60 -10.09
N ALA A 3 -0.75 -22.10 -10.35
CA ALA A 3 -0.09 -21.12 -9.49
C ALA A 3 0.78 -20.17 -10.32
N PHE A 4 0.86 -18.91 -9.87
CA PHE A 4 1.90 -17.99 -10.31
C PHE A 4 3.18 -18.26 -9.53
N GLN A 5 4.29 -18.46 -10.23
CA GLN A 5 5.59 -18.66 -9.60
C GLN A 5 6.72 -18.19 -10.52
N MET A 6 7.67 -17.42 -9.97
CA MET A 6 8.90 -17.04 -10.67
C MET A 6 10.10 -17.78 -10.05
N GLY A 7 10.64 -18.76 -10.78
CA GLY A 7 11.77 -19.55 -10.32
C GLY A 7 11.50 -20.25 -8.98
N SER A 8 12.41 -20.09 -8.02
CA SER A 8 12.27 -20.63 -6.66
C SER A 8 11.44 -19.74 -5.71
N GLY A 9 10.76 -18.71 -6.23
CA GLY A 9 9.90 -17.84 -5.43
C GLY A 9 8.65 -18.56 -4.91
N TYR A 10 7.92 -17.89 -4.02
CA TYR A 10 6.67 -18.42 -3.47
C TYR A 10 5.64 -18.66 -4.58
N ALA A 11 5.01 -19.83 -4.57
CA ALA A 11 3.95 -20.19 -5.51
C ALA A 11 2.62 -19.61 -5.01
N VAL A 12 2.09 -18.60 -5.70
CA VAL A 12 0.79 -17.99 -5.40
C VAL A 12 -0.29 -18.84 -6.06
N PRO A 13 -1.14 -19.54 -5.30
CA PRO A 13 -2.14 -20.42 -5.89
C PRO A 13 -3.23 -19.60 -6.58
N MET A 14 -3.63 -19.97 -7.79
CA MET A 14 -4.68 -19.26 -8.53
C MET A 14 -6.07 -19.40 -7.88
N SER A 15 -6.21 -20.34 -6.94
CA SER A 15 -7.34 -20.41 -6.05
C SER A 15 -7.54 -19.14 -5.22
N LEU A 16 -6.48 -18.36 -4.94
CA LEU A 16 -6.59 -17.05 -4.27
C LEU A 16 -7.60 -16.17 -5.01
N PHE A 17 -7.40 -15.97 -6.32
CA PHE A 17 -8.25 -15.11 -7.14
C PHE A 17 -9.65 -15.69 -7.33
N ARG A 18 -9.77 -17.02 -7.48
CA ARG A 18 -11.07 -17.71 -7.50
C ARG A 18 -11.85 -17.47 -6.20
N ASN A 19 -11.19 -17.59 -5.05
CA ASN A 19 -11.80 -17.36 -3.74
C ASN A 19 -12.15 -15.88 -3.53
N ASN A 20 -11.37 -14.95 -4.08
CA ASN A 20 -11.72 -13.53 -4.13
C ASN A 20 -12.99 -13.27 -4.96
N ARG A 21 -13.15 -13.93 -6.12
CA ARG A 21 -14.40 -13.86 -6.91
C ARG A 21 -15.60 -14.37 -6.11
N ASP A 22 -15.48 -15.53 -5.48
CA ASP A 22 -16.55 -16.09 -4.63
C ASP A 22 -16.94 -15.12 -3.49
N ARG A 23 -15.95 -14.57 -2.80
CA ARG A 23 -16.14 -13.57 -1.74
C ARG A 23 -16.81 -12.29 -2.27
N ALA A 24 -16.36 -11.76 -3.41
CA ALA A 24 -16.94 -10.59 -4.05
C ALA A 24 -18.38 -10.84 -4.46
N GLY A 25 -18.69 -11.96 -5.12
CA GLY A 25 -20.06 -12.27 -5.53
C GLY A 25 -21.01 -12.44 -4.35
N LYS A 26 -20.56 -13.06 -3.25
CA LYS A 26 -21.32 -13.15 -1.99
C LYS A 26 -21.55 -11.79 -1.36
N ALA A 27 -20.55 -10.91 -1.36
CA ALA A 27 -20.67 -9.55 -0.83
C ALA A 27 -21.65 -8.71 -1.66
N ILE A 28 -21.57 -8.80 -2.99
CA ILE A 28 -22.47 -8.12 -3.92
C ILE A 28 -23.91 -8.55 -3.68
N LEU A 29 -24.18 -9.86 -3.61
CA LEU A 29 -25.52 -10.35 -3.31
C LEU A 29 -25.99 -9.85 -1.94
N LYS A 30 -25.16 -9.96 -0.90
CA LYS A 30 -25.53 -9.53 0.45
C LYS A 30 -25.90 -8.04 0.51
N GLU A 31 -25.11 -7.16 -0.12
CA GLU A 31 -25.33 -5.71 -0.05
C GLU A 31 -26.43 -5.24 -1.01
N LEU A 32 -26.58 -5.87 -2.18
CA LEU A 32 -27.50 -5.38 -3.22
C LEU A 32 -28.86 -6.08 -3.22
N LEU A 33 -28.97 -7.36 -2.83
CA LEU A 33 -30.24 -8.11 -2.84
C LEU A 33 -31.42 -7.34 -2.21
N PRO A 34 -31.27 -6.64 -1.07
CA PRO A 34 -32.38 -5.89 -0.47
C PRO A 34 -32.94 -4.76 -1.36
N GLY A 35 -32.15 -4.26 -2.32
CA GLY A 35 -32.52 -3.14 -3.19
C GLY A 35 -32.73 -3.51 -4.66
N LEU A 36 -32.45 -4.75 -5.08
CA LEU A 36 -32.64 -5.18 -6.47
C LEU A 36 -34.13 -5.24 -6.83
N LYS A 37 -34.46 -4.76 -8.04
CA LYS A 37 -35.83 -4.79 -8.59
C LYS A 37 -36.20 -6.12 -9.26
N PHE A 38 -35.32 -7.11 -9.18
CA PHE A 38 -35.49 -8.44 -9.76
C PHE A 38 -34.96 -9.49 -8.78
N ASN A 39 -35.55 -10.68 -8.80
CA ASN A 39 -35.22 -11.79 -7.90
C ASN A 39 -34.82 -13.07 -8.65
N ASP A 40 -34.68 -12.99 -9.98
CA ASP A 40 -34.20 -14.05 -10.86
C ASP A 40 -33.38 -13.50 -12.03
N GLY A 41 -32.59 -14.38 -12.65
CA GLY A 41 -31.72 -14.04 -13.77
C GLY A 41 -30.31 -13.58 -13.35
N ASN A 42 -29.54 -13.17 -14.36
CA ASN A 42 -28.11 -12.90 -14.22
C ASN A 42 -27.84 -11.44 -13.87
N LEU A 43 -27.09 -11.23 -12.80
CA LEU A 43 -26.33 -10.01 -12.55
C LEU A 43 -24.88 -10.26 -12.98
N LEU A 44 -24.30 -9.33 -13.74
CA LEU A 44 -22.89 -9.43 -14.15
C LEU A 44 -22.07 -8.36 -13.44
N VAL A 45 -20.87 -8.70 -13.02
CA VAL A 45 -19.78 -7.75 -12.80
C VAL A 45 -18.90 -7.77 -14.03
N LEU A 46 -18.66 -6.61 -14.65
CA LEU A 46 -17.77 -6.47 -15.81
C LEU A 46 -16.63 -5.53 -15.46
N LEU A 47 -15.40 -6.05 -15.56
CA LEU A 47 -14.15 -5.30 -15.38
C LEU A 47 -13.34 -5.29 -16.68
N GLU A 48 -12.62 -4.20 -16.90
CA GLU A 48 -11.63 -4.04 -17.96
C GLU A 48 -10.25 -4.08 -17.31
N GLY A 49 -9.36 -4.93 -17.84
CA GLY A 49 -7.97 -4.98 -17.44
C GLY A 49 -7.18 -3.81 -18.03
N GLY A 50 -5.98 -3.60 -17.49
CA GLY A 50 -5.04 -2.61 -17.99
C GLY A 50 -4.62 -2.89 -19.43
N LYS A 51 -4.15 -1.83 -20.11
CA LYS A 51 -3.60 -1.87 -21.47
C LYS A 51 -2.15 -1.41 -21.43
N ASP A 52 -1.37 -1.85 -22.41
CA ASP A 52 -0.03 -1.31 -22.62
C ASP A 52 -0.07 0.20 -22.83
N GLN A 53 0.96 0.87 -22.32
CA GLN A 53 1.12 2.32 -22.44
C GLN A 53 2.50 2.63 -22.98
N SER A 54 2.53 3.28 -24.13
CA SER A 54 3.77 3.71 -24.76
C SER A 54 4.35 4.96 -24.10
N LEU A 55 5.67 5.10 -24.16
CA LEU A 55 6.40 6.30 -23.80
C LEU A 55 6.04 7.39 -24.82
N TYR A 56 5.08 8.24 -24.43
CA TYR A 56 4.58 9.34 -25.24
C TYR A 56 4.08 8.86 -26.63
N ASN A 57 4.77 9.25 -27.70
CA ASN A 57 4.45 8.90 -29.09
C ASN A 57 5.48 7.95 -29.72
N THR A 58 6.26 7.23 -28.90
CA THR A 58 7.25 6.24 -29.35
C THR A 58 6.67 4.83 -29.37
N ASP A 59 7.44 3.86 -29.87
CA ASP A 59 7.15 2.43 -29.88
C ASP A 59 7.73 1.68 -28.66
N VAL A 60 8.19 2.41 -27.64
CA VAL A 60 8.69 1.84 -26.39
C VAL A 60 7.57 1.85 -25.37
N ASP A 61 7.21 0.69 -24.84
CA ASP A 61 6.19 0.58 -23.79
C ASP A 61 6.78 0.63 -22.38
N TYR A 62 6.03 1.19 -21.43
CA TYR A 62 6.26 0.93 -20.02
C TYR A 62 6.06 -0.56 -19.75
N VAL A 63 6.83 -1.12 -18.81
CA VAL A 63 6.58 -2.50 -18.34
C VAL A 63 5.18 -2.57 -17.78
N PHE A 64 4.35 -3.43 -18.38
CA PHE A 64 2.95 -3.55 -18.02
C PHE A 64 2.77 -4.00 -16.56
N ARG A 65 1.86 -3.31 -15.85
CA ARG A 65 1.33 -3.73 -14.56
C ARG A 65 -0.19 -3.69 -14.62
N GLN A 66 -0.82 -4.76 -14.16
CA GLN A 66 -2.26 -4.90 -14.17
C GLN A 66 -2.97 -3.88 -13.26
N GLU A 67 -4.21 -3.53 -13.64
CA GLU A 67 -5.13 -2.76 -12.80
C GLU A 67 -5.51 -3.56 -11.54
N SER A 68 -5.47 -2.93 -10.37
CA SER A 68 -5.51 -3.63 -9.08
C SER A 68 -6.85 -4.33 -8.79
N TYR A 69 -8.01 -3.83 -9.21
CA TYR A 69 -9.28 -4.55 -9.04
C TYR A 69 -9.39 -5.76 -10.00
N PHE A 70 -8.87 -5.64 -11.21
CA PHE A 70 -8.77 -6.74 -12.16
C PHE A 70 -7.81 -7.82 -11.64
N GLN A 71 -6.63 -7.40 -11.14
CA GLN A 71 -5.66 -8.28 -10.50
C GLN A 71 -6.29 -9.00 -9.31
N TYR A 72 -7.05 -8.30 -8.46
CA TYR A 72 -7.72 -8.88 -7.28
C TYR A 72 -8.67 -10.03 -7.62
N LEU A 73 -9.43 -9.92 -8.72
CA LEU A 73 -10.41 -10.93 -9.11
C LEU A 73 -9.85 -12.00 -10.05
N PHE A 74 -8.87 -11.71 -10.89
CA PHE A 74 -8.46 -12.62 -11.96
C PHE A 74 -6.99 -13.05 -11.90
N GLY A 75 -6.10 -12.24 -11.30
CA GLY A 75 -4.66 -12.54 -11.25
C GLY A 75 -3.98 -12.56 -12.63
N VAL A 76 -4.61 -11.98 -13.64
CA VAL A 76 -4.19 -12.01 -15.05
C VAL A 76 -3.05 -11.03 -15.30
N LYS A 77 -1.96 -11.52 -15.88
CA LYS A 77 -0.76 -10.73 -16.18
C LYS A 77 -0.79 -10.11 -17.58
N GLU A 78 -1.64 -10.58 -18.48
CA GLU A 78 -1.71 -10.08 -19.85
C GLU A 78 -2.52 -8.77 -19.95
N PRO A 79 -2.10 -7.81 -20.80
CA PRO A 79 -2.84 -6.58 -21.07
C PRO A 79 -4.07 -6.84 -21.96
N GLY A 80 -4.97 -5.86 -21.99
CA GLY A 80 -6.10 -5.82 -22.93
C GLY A 80 -7.20 -6.85 -22.67
N CYS A 81 -7.22 -7.48 -21.50
CA CYS A 81 -8.22 -8.47 -21.13
C CYS A 81 -9.49 -7.83 -20.53
N TYR A 82 -10.61 -8.53 -20.59
CA TYR A 82 -11.84 -8.21 -19.83
C TYR A 82 -12.24 -9.41 -18.98
N GLY A 83 -12.98 -9.15 -17.91
CA GLY A 83 -13.35 -10.17 -16.94
C GLY A 83 -14.81 -9.99 -16.51
N ILE A 84 -15.58 -11.07 -16.60
CA ILE A 84 -16.97 -11.11 -16.16
C ILE A 84 -17.12 -12.10 -15.00
N LEU A 85 -17.80 -11.67 -13.94
CA LEU A 85 -18.35 -12.55 -12.92
C LEU A 85 -19.88 -12.54 -13.05
N THR A 86 -20.42 -13.64 -13.54
CA THR A 86 -21.86 -13.89 -13.62
C THR A 86 -22.35 -14.40 -12.27
N ILE A 87 -23.44 -13.82 -11.79
CA ILE A 87 -24.10 -14.18 -10.54
C ILE A 87 -25.57 -14.44 -10.83
N ASP A 88 -26.02 -15.68 -10.62
CA ASP A 88 -27.44 -16.01 -10.62
C ASP A 88 -28.06 -15.49 -9.32
N VAL A 89 -28.96 -14.52 -9.43
CA VAL A 89 -29.51 -13.81 -8.25
C VAL A 89 -30.37 -14.71 -7.37
N LYS A 90 -30.97 -15.77 -7.93
CA LYS A 90 -31.88 -16.66 -7.20
C LYS A 90 -31.13 -17.73 -6.41
N THR A 91 -30.11 -18.31 -7.02
CA THR A 91 -29.35 -19.44 -6.47
C THR A 91 -28.04 -19.01 -5.81
N GLY A 92 -27.54 -17.83 -6.15
CA GLY A 92 -26.21 -17.36 -5.77
C GLY A 92 -25.07 -18.08 -6.50
N ALA A 93 -25.37 -18.89 -7.51
CA ALA A 93 -24.36 -19.56 -8.31
C ALA A 93 -23.52 -18.51 -9.06
N GLN A 94 -22.21 -18.70 -9.06
CA GLN A 94 -21.26 -17.79 -9.67
C GLN A 94 -20.51 -18.48 -10.80
N LYS A 95 -20.15 -17.72 -11.84
CA LYS A 95 -19.36 -18.19 -12.98
C LYS A 95 -18.44 -17.08 -13.47
N SER A 96 -17.16 -17.39 -13.60
CA SER A 96 -16.11 -16.47 -14.02
C SER A 96 -15.74 -16.69 -15.49
N VAL A 97 -15.67 -15.60 -16.25
CA VAL A 97 -15.34 -15.61 -17.67
C VAL A 97 -14.25 -14.60 -17.95
N LEU A 98 -13.18 -15.04 -18.62
CA LEU A 98 -12.08 -14.20 -19.05
C LEU A 98 -12.16 -13.96 -20.57
N PHE A 99 -11.91 -12.74 -21.00
CA PHE A 99 -11.80 -12.37 -22.40
C PHE A 99 -10.37 -11.94 -22.68
N VAL A 100 -9.69 -12.65 -23.57
CA VAL A 100 -8.30 -12.37 -23.96
C VAL A 100 -8.24 -11.77 -25.36
N PRO A 101 -7.26 -10.89 -25.68
CA PRO A 101 -7.09 -10.39 -27.03
C PRO A 101 -6.89 -11.53 -28.04
N ARG A 102 -7.48 -11.40 -29.23
CA ARG A 102 -7.16 -12.28 -30.36
C ARG A 102 -5.96 -11.70 -31.10
N PHE A 103 -4.82 -12.38 -31.02
CA PHE A 103 -3.60 -11.95 -31.71
C PHE A 103 -3.46 -12.60 -33.08
N PRO A 104 -2.84 -11.91 -34.06
CA PRO A 104 -2.49 -12.52 -35.35
C PRO A 104 -1.32 -13.50 -35.20
N ASP A 105 -1.16 -14.41 -36.17
CA ASP A 105 -0.07 -15.41 -36.19
C ASP A 105 1.32 -14.80 -36.01
N GLU A 106 1.53 -13.58 -36.50
CA GLU A 106 2.78 -12.83 -36.38
C GLU A 106 3.18 -12.55 -34.92
N TYR A 107 2.24 -12.47 -33.98
CA TYR A 107 2.56 -12.36 -32.54
C TYR A 107 3.45 -13.51 -32.06
N GLY A 108 3.24 -14.71 -32.60
CA GLY A 108 4.08 -15.89 -32.38
C GLY A 108 5.56 -15.67 -32.69
N THR A 109 5.86 -14.79 -33.64
CA THR A 109 7.22 -14.45 -34.06
C THR A 109 7.87 -13.42 -33.14
N TRP A 110 7.12 -12.42 -32.69
CA TRP A 110 7.67 -11.24 -31.99
C TRP A 110 7.56 -11.29 -30.47
N MET A 111 6.43 -11.77 -29.96
CA MET A 111 6.05 -11.62 -28.55
C MET A 111 6.12 -12.95 -27.78
N GLY A 112 6.12 -14.08 -28.48
CA GLY A 112 6.22 -15.42 -27.91
C GLY A 112 5.03 -16.30 -28.25
N GLU A 113 4.91 -17.43 -27.54
CA GLU A 113 3.91 -18.46 -27.81
C GLU A 113 2.46 -17.92 -27.79
N LEU A 114 1.67 -18.29 -28.81
CA LEU A 114 0.25 -18.00 -28.91
C LEU A 114 -0.56 -19.01 -28.09
N LEU A 115 -0.80 -18.68 -26.82
CA LEU A 115 -1.61 -19.51 -25.92
C LEU A 115 -3.06 -19.61 -26.40
N GLY A 116 -3.61 -20.81 -26.36
CA GLY A 116 -5.01 -21.09 -26.65
C GLY A 116 -5.95 -20.81 -25.46
N LEU A 117 -7.25 -20.65 -25.75
CA LEU A 117 -8.28 -20.35 -24.74
C LEU A 117 -8.31 -21.37 -23.58
N GLN A 118 -8.08 -22.66 -23.86
CA GLN A 118 -8.07 -23.71 -22.84
C GLN A 118 -6.85 -23.63 -21.91
N GLU A 119 -5.73 -23.11 -22.41
CA GLU A 119 -4.52 -22.88 -21.61
C GLU A 119 -4.74 -21.72 -20.65
N PHE A 120 -5.29 -20.59 -21.13
CA PHE A 120 -5.72 -19.49 -20.27
C PHE A 120 -6.74 -19.93 -19.22
N LYS A 121 -7.71 -20.77 -19.60
CA LYS A 121 -8.72 -21.31 -18.68
C LYS A 121 -8.07 -22.07 -17.53
N THR A 122 -7.09 -22.90 -17.86
CA THR A 122 -6.37 -23.72 -16.88
C THR A 122 -5.43 -22.87 -16.03
N MET A 123 -4.73 -21.90 -16.65
CA MET A 123 -3.80 -20.99 -15.99
C MET A 123 -4.51 -20.12 -14.96
N TYR A 124 -5.67 -19.56 -15.29
CA TYR A 124 -6.38 -18.60 -14.43
C TYR A 124 -7.48 -19.20 -13.55
N GLU A 125 -7.68 -20.52 -13.63
CA GLU A 125 -8.75 -21.25 -12.94
C GLU A 125 -10.11 -20.54 -13.07
N VAL A 126 -10.42 -20.07 -14.27
CA VAL A 126 -11.72 -19.47 -14.65
C VAL A 126 -12.62 -20.51 -15.30
N ASP A 127 -13.93 -20.26 -15.33
CA ASP A 127 -14.90 -21.24 -15.84
C ASP A 127 -14.96 -21.25 -17.37
N GLU A 128 -14.79 -20.09 -18.00
CA GLU A 128 -14.77 -19.94 -19.46
C GLU A 128 -13.76 -18.88 -19.91
N VAL A 129 -13.28 -19.03 -21.15
CA VAL A 129 -12.42 -18.05 -21.81
C VAL A 129 -12.89 -17.86 -23.25
N TYR A 130 -12.99 -16.61 -23.68
CA TYR A 130 -13.35 -16.20 -25.04
C TYR A 130 -12.37 -15.13 -25.53
N TYR A 131 -12.46 -14.76 -26.81
CA TYR A 131 -11.76 -13.59 -27.29
C TYR A 131 -12.53 -12.30 -26.99
N VAL A 132 -11.83 -11.18 -26.81
CA VAL A 132 -12.45 -9.86 -26.57
C VAL A 132 -13.45 -9.48 -27.67
N ASP A 133 -13.16 -9.83 -28.92
CA ASP A 133 -14.05 -9.59 -30.07
C ASP A 133 -15.35 -10.43 -30.04
N GLU A 134 -15.45 -11.44 -29.17
CA GLU A 134 -16.64 -12.29 -28.97
C GLU A 134 -17.50 -11.84 -27.77
N MET A 135 -17.07 -10.82 -27.02
CA MET A 135 -17.75 -10.39 -25.78
C MET A 135 -19.19 -9.93 -26.00
N SER A 136 -19.48 -9.27 -27.12
CA SER A 136 -20.85 -8.85 -27.46
C SER A 136 -21.80 -10.03 -27.63
N VAL A 137 -21.35 -11.09 -28.31
CA VAL A 137 -22.11 -12.34 -28.51
C VAL A 137 -22.33 -13.04 -27.17
N TYR A 138 -21.31 -13.07 -26.30
CA TYR A 138 -21.45 -13.61 -24.95
C TYR A 138 -22.50 -12.86 -24.14
N LEU A 139 -22.46 -11.52 -24.14
CA LEU A 139 -23.42 -10.70 -23.38
C LEU A 139 -24.86 -10.85 -23.89
N GLU A 140 -25.07 -11.00 -25.20
CA GLU A 140 -26.39 -11.31 -25.78
C GLU A 140 -26.90 -12.67 -25.28
N GLY A 141 -26.08 -13.71 -25.29
CA GLY A 141 -26.42 -15.05 -24.77
C GLY A 141 -26.65 -15.07 -23.26
N ALA A 142 -25.86 -14.30 -22.49
CA ALA A 142 -25.99 -14.20 -21.04
C ALA A 142 -27.25 -13.45 -20.60
N SER A 143 -27.79 -12.58 -21.46
CA SER A 143 -29.03 -11.80 -21.26
C SER A 143 -29.13 -11.19 -19.85
N PRO A 144 -28.15 -10.37 -19.44
CA PRO A 144 -28.06 -9.88 -18.07
C PRO A 144 -29.19 -8.90 -17.73
N LYS A 145 -29.70 -8.99 -16.51
CA LYS A 145 -30.67 -8.04 -15.96
C LYS A 145 -30.02 -6.72 -15.54
N LEU A 146 -28.76 -6.80 -15.12
CA LEU A 146 -27.94 -5.68 -14.69
C LEU A 146 -26.47 -6.02 -14.90
N ILE A 147 -25.70 -5.07 -15.45
CA ILE A 147 -24.24 -5.13 -15.50
C ILE A 147 -23.68 -4.08 -14.53
N LEU A 148 -23.02 -4.53 -13.49
CA LEU A 148 -22.23 -3.70 -12.59
C LEU A 148 -20.87 -3.43 -13.22
N THR A 149 -20.55 -2.17 -13.41
CA THR A 149 -19.23 -1.70 -13.84
C THR A 149 -18.54 -0.99 -12.69
N LEU A 150 -17.21 -0.89 -12.76
CA LEU A 150 -16.43 -0.29 -11.69
C LEU A 150 -16.13 1.18 -11.98
N SER A 151 -16.68 2.08 -11.18
CA SER A 151 -16.31 3.50 -11.17
C SER A 151 -16.19 3.99 -9.72
N GLY A 152 -15.16 4.78 -9.42
CA GLY A 152 -14.97 5.30 -8.08
C GLY A 152 -13.74 6.18 -7.95
N THR A 153 -13.81 7.15 -7.03
CA THR A 153 -12.69 8.04 -6.72
C THR A 153 -11.81 7.44 -5.64
N ASN A 154 -10.53 7.24 -5.97
CA ASN A 154 -9.52 6.86 -4.99
C ASN A 154 -9.29 8.02 -4.00
N SER A 155 -9.36 7.73 -2.70
CA SER A 155 -9.32 8.75 -1.65
C SER A 155 -7.95 9.39 -1.40
N ASP A 156 -6.89 8.81 -1.97
CA ASP A 156 -5.51 9.31 -1.84
C ASP A 156 -5.08 10.11 -3.06
N SER A 157 -5.36 9.64 -4.27
CA SER A 157 -5.01 10.34 -5.51
C SER A 157 -6.05 11.36 -5.97
N GLY A 158 -7.31 11.19 -5.55
CA GLY A 158 -8.43 11.98 -6.08
C GLY A 158 -8.82 11.62 -7.52
N LEU A 159 -8.16 10.63 -8.13
CA LEU A 159 -8.48 10.16 -9.48
C LEU A 159 -9.70 9.24 -9.45
N THR A 160 -10.54 9.36 -10.47
CA THR A 160 -11.72 8.50 -10.67
C THR A 160 -11.41 7.45 -11.71
N LEU A 161 -11.50 6.18 -11.30
CA LEU A 161 -11.48 5.05 -12.22
C LEU A 161 -12.71 5.13 -13.13
N GLN A 162 -12.49 5.07 -14.44
CA GLN A 162 -13.57 5.10 -15.41
C GLN A 162 -14.16 3.70 -15.58
N PRO A 163 -15.49 3.58 -15.77
CA PRO A 163 -16.12 2.30 -16.04
C PRO A 163 -15.64 1.75 -17.40
N PRO A 164 -15.62 0.42 -17.56
CA PRO A 164 -15.27 -0.21 -18.83
C PRO A 164 -16.04 0.34 -20.01
N ASP A 165 -15.33 0.59 -21.11
CA ASP A 165 -15.97 0.89 -22.39
C ASP A 165 -16.04 -0.37 -23.25
N PHE A 166 -17.26 -0.76 -23.63
CA PHE A 166 -17.50 -1.98 -24.40
C PHE A 166 -18.59 -1.79 -25.45
N ALA A 167 -18.44 -2.51 -26.56
CA ALA A 167 -19.34 -2.42 -27.70
C ALA A 167 -20.76 -2.90 -27.35
N GLY A 168 -21.76 -2.10 -27.72
CA GLY A 168 -23.17 -2.45 -27.49
C GLY A 168 -23.67 -2.17 -26.07
N LYS A 169 -22.91 -1.44 -25.23
CA LYS A 169 -23.27 -1.15 -23.83
C LYS A 169 -24.65 -0.52 -23.67
N GLU A 170 -25.10 0.26 -24.65
CA GLU A 170 -26.42 0.91 -24.70
C GLU A 170 -27.60 -0.07 -24.74
N LYS A 171 -27.37 -1.34 -25.07
CA LYS A 171 -28.39 -2.40 -25.04
C LYS A 171 -28.70 -2.90 -23.62
N TYR A 172 -27.85 -2.57 -22.64
CA TYR A 172 -27.91 -3.16 -21.30
C TYR A 172 -28.21 -2.11 -20.23
N VAL A 173 -28.83 -2.57 -19.14
CA VAL A 173 -28.92 -1.76 -17.93
C VAL A 173 -27.60 -1.87 -17.19
N THR A 174 -26.89 -0.75 -17.04
CA THR A 174 -25.59 -0.68 -16.36
C THR A 174 -25.66 0.21 -15.12
N ASP A 175 -24.92 -0.15 -14.07
CA ASP A 175 -24.71 0.68 -12.88
C ASP A 175 -23.21 0.71 -12.54
N CYS A 176 -22.65 1.90 -12.35
CA CYS A 176 -21.24 2.08 -12.05
C CYS A 176 -20.96 2.58 -10.62
N ASP A 177 -22.00 2.88 -9.84
CA ASP A 177 -21.86 3.49 -8.51
C ASP A 177 -21.83 2.44 -7.40
N LEU A 178 -22.48 1.29 -7.62
CA LEU A 178 -22.69 0.27 -6.58
C LEU A 178 -21.45 -0.60 -6.31
N LEU A 179 -20.64 -0.88 -7.33
CA LEU A 179 -19.60 -1.92 -7.26
C LEU A 179 -18.37 -1.50 -6.46
N TYR A 180 -17.92 -0.25 -6.64
CA TYR A 180 -16.68 0.26 -6.03
C TYR A 180 -16.62 0.13 -4.51
N PRO A 181 -17.62 0.57 -3.72
CA PRO A 181 -17.56 0.42 -2.27
C PRO A 181 -17.54 -1.05 -1.84
N ILE A 182 -18.22 -1.94 -2.56
CA ILE A 182 -18.28 -3.37 -2.23
C ILE A 182 -16.94 -4.07 -2.49
N LEU A 183 -16.35 -3.88 -3.68
CA LEU A 183 -15.06 -4.48 -4.01
C LEU A 183 -13.92 -3.89 -3.17
N SER A 184 -13.96 -2.58 -2.89
CA SER A 184 -12.97 -1.95 -2.01
C SER A 184 -13.03 -2.55 -0.61
N GLU A 185 -14.22 -2.80 -0.06
CA GLU A 185 -14.35 -3.45 1.25
C GLU A 185 -13.84 -4.90 1.25
N CYS A 186 -14.01 -5.63 0.12
CA CYS A 186 -13.45 -6.97 -0.03
C CYS A 186 -11.90 -6.98 -0.03
N ARG A 187 -11.26 -5.91 -0.53
CA ARG A 187 -9.79 -5.73 -0.53
C ARG A 187 -9.24 -5.29 0.83
N VAL A 188 -10.02 -4.56 1.63
CA VAL A 188 -9.62 -4.08 2.95
C VAL A 188 -9.26 -5.25 3.88
N ILE A 189 -10.05 -6.33 3.86
CA ILE A 189 -9.85 -7.53 4.69
C ILE A 189 -9.16 -8.62 3.87
N LYS A 190 -7.93 -8.96 4.24
CA LYS A 190 -7.08 -9.88 3.48
C LYS A 190 -7.53 -11.33 3.71
N SER A 191 -7.66 -12.11 2.65
CA SER A 191 -7.91 -13.55 2.75
C SER A 191 -6.67 -14.29 3.28
N PRO A 192 -6.80 -15.52 3.79
CA PRO A 192 -5.66 -16.32 4.23
C PRO A 192 -4.58 -16.46 3.15
N GLU A 193 -4.98 -16.67 1.90
CA GLU A 193 -4.04 -16.80 0.78
C GLU A 193 -3.34 -15.47 0.46
N GLU A 194 -4.04 -14.33 0.53
CA GLU A 194 -3.44 -13.00 0.40
C GLU A 194 -2.40 -12.73 1.48
N ILE A 195 -2.70 -13.11 2.73
CA ILE A 195 -1.81 -12.96 3.87
C ILE A 195 -0.48 -13.69 3.64
N GLU A 196 -0.50 -14.88 3.02
CA GLU A 196 0.75 -15.61 2.76
C GLU A 196 1.59 -14.98 1.64
N VAL A 197 0.96 -14.35 0.63
CA VAL A 197 1.70 -13.54 -0.35
C VAL A 197 2.32 -12.30 0.31
N LEU A 198 1.55 -11.59 1.15
CA LEU A 198 2.00 -10.42 1.91
C LEU A 198 3.16 -10.77 2.86
N ARG A 199 3.11 -11.93 3.51
CA ARG A 199 4.20 -12.47 4.33
C ARG A 199 5.47 -12.69 3.51
N TYR A 200 5.34 -13.27 2.32
CA TYR A 200 6.48 -13.52 1.45
C TYR A 200 7.12 -12.22 0.96
N VAL A 201 6.32 -11.26 0.47
CA VAL A 201 6.85 -9.99 -0.06
C VAL A 201 7.51 -9.15 1.05
N ALA A 202 6.91 -9.07 2.25
CA ALA A 202 7.51 -8.39 3.40
C ALA A 202 8.83 -9.06 3.85
N LYS A 203 8.92 -10.40 3.79
CA LYS A 203 10.16 -11.12 4.07
C LYS A 203 11.26 -10.77 3.06
N VAL A 204 10.96 -10.77 1.77
CA VAL A 204 11.93 -10.43 0.71
C VAL A 204 12.41 -8.98 0.86
N SER A 205 11.49 -8.04 1.14
CA SER A 205 11.83 -6.65 1.43
C SER A 205 12.71 -6.51 2.67
N SER A 206 12.41 -7.26 3.74
CA SER A 206 13.22 -7.27 4.97
C SER A 206 14.64 -7.78 4.71
N ASP A 207 14.78 -8.88 3.96
CA ASP A 207 16.08 -9.42 3.57
C ASP A 207 16.89 -8.38 2.76
N ALA A 208 16.23 -7.62 1.88
CA ALA A 208 16.85 -6.56 1.09
C ALA A 208 17.32 -5.39 1.97
N HIS A 209 16.48 -4.90 2.90
CA HIS A 209 16.84 -3.86 3.87
C HIS A 209 18.08 -4.24 4.69
N ILE A 210 18.17 -5.49 5.15
CA ILE A 210 19.35 -5.98 5.89
C ILE A 210 20.61 -5.95 5.03
N LYS A 211 20.51 -6.35 3.75
CA LYS A 211 21.65 -6.26 2.81
C LYS A 211 22.08 -4.82 2.58
N VAL A 212 21.12 -3.91 2.43
CA VAL A 212 21.37 -2.47 2.25
C VAL A 212 22.05 -1.89 3.49
N MET A 213 21.58 -2.19 4.70
CA MET A 213 22.24 -1.78 5.95
C MET A 213 23.70 -2.23 6.03
N ARG A 214 24.02 -3.45 5.57
CA ARG A 214 25.40 -3.97 5.53
C ARG A 214 26.24 -3.39 4.41
N PHE A 215 25.60 -2.83 3.38
CA PHE A 215 26.25 -2.32 2.18
C PHE A 215 26.55 -0.82 2.28
N MET A 216 25.67 -0.03 2.88
CA MET A 216 25.80 1.43 2.95
C MET A 216 26.91 1.88 3.89
N ARG A 217 27.60 2.96 3.49
CA ARG A 217 28.67 3.63 4.26
C ARG A 217 28.95 5.02 3.69
N PRO A 218 29.66 5.90 4.43
CA PRO A 218 30.11 7.17 3.90
C PRO A 218 30.90 7.03 2.59
N GLY A 219 30.68 7.97 1.67
CA GLY A 219 31.29 7.99 0.33
C GLY A 219 30.50 7.26 -0.75
N ARG A 220 29.47 6.48 -0.40
CA ARG A 220 28.53 5.91 -1.37
C ARG A 220 27.48 6.93 -1.79
N MET A 221 26.94 6.75 -2.98
CA MET A 221 25.78 7.50 -3.45
C MET A 221 24.50 6.85 -2.95
N GLU A 222 23.50 7.68 -2.68
CA GLU A 222 22.17 7.22 -2.25
C GLU A 222 21.58 6.17 -3.21
N PHE A 223 21.66 6.38 -4.53
CA PHE A 223 21.13 5.44 -5.53
C PHE A 223 21.80 4.05 -5.50
N GLU A 224 23.01 3.89 -4.94
CA GLU A 224 23.68 2.59 -4.89
C GLU A 224 23.00 1.61 -3.92
N GLY A 225 22.24 2.12 -2.95
CA GLY A 225 21.34 1.32 -2.11
C GLY A 225 19.86 1.61 -2.32
N GLU A 226 19.54 2.59 -3.17
CA GLU A 226 18.24 3.27 -3.36
C GLU A 226 17.71 3.98 -2.07
N SER A 227 18.51 4.92 -1.57
CA SER A 227 18.48 5.61 -0.26
C SER A 227 17.93 7.04 -0.23
N LEU A 228 17.56 7.52 0.98
CA LEU A 228 17.54 8.95 1.38
C LEU A 228 18.60 9.21 2.50
N GLY A 229 19.60 10.06 2.26
CA GLY A 229 20.63 10.53 3.22
C GLY A 229 20.17 11.76 4.03
N THR A 230 20.89 12.89 3.98
CA THR A 230 20.44 14.19 4.57
C THR A 230 19.05 14.65 4.07
N ASN A 231 18.52 14.00 3.04
CA ASN A 231 17.17 14.15 2.51
C ASN A 231 16.11 13.35 3.30
N SER A 232 16.44 12.69 4.41
CA SER A 232 15.51 11.92 5.25
C SER A 232 14.32 12.72 5.80
N SER A 233 14.36 14.06 5.73
CA SER A 233 13.23 14.94 6.03
C SER A 233 12.30 15.25 4.83
N ILE A 234 12.60 14.72 3.64
CA ILE A 234 11.75 14.77 2.45
C ILE A 234 11.03 13.43 2.34
N LEU A 235 9.75 13.42 2.67
CA LEU A 235 8.98 12.19 2.87
C LEU A 235 8.94 11.26 1.65
N HIS A 236 8.85 11.82 0.44
CA HIS A 236 8.85 11.07 -0.83
C HIS A 236 10.08 11.45 -1.70
N TYR A 237 11.28 11.45 -1.12
CA TYR A 237 12.53 11.65 -1.87
C TYR A 237 12.80 10.46 -2.80
N GLY A 238 13.58 10.67 -3.88
CA GLY A 238 13.88 9.64 -4.89
C GLY A 238 13.12 9.76 -6.21
N HIS A 239 12.10 10.62 -6.30
CA HIS A 239 11.44 10.92 -7.58
C HIS A 239 12.39 11.67 -8.54
N ALA A 240 12.03 11.79 -9.82
CA ALA A 240 12.89 12.37 -10.87
C ALA A 240 13.41 13.81 -10.57
N GLY A 241 12.71 14.59 -9.75
CA GLY A 241 13.16 15.94 -9.34
C GLY A 241 14.17 15.94 -8.19
N ALA A 242 14.40 14.79 -7.57
CA ALA A 242 15.26 14.58 -6.40
C ALA A 242 15.80 13.12 -6.40
N PRO A 243 16.62 12.74 -7.39
CA PRO A 243 16.76 11.35 -7.85
C PRO A 243 17.82 10.53 -7.09
N ASN A 244 17.83 10.59 -5.75
CA ASN A 244 18.76 9.82 -4.91
C ASN A 244 20.24 10.00 -5.30
N SER A 245 20.64 11.24 -5.60
CA SER A 245 21.95 11.54 -6.20
C SER A 245 22.92 12.22 -5.23
N LYS A 246 22.62 12.25 -3.92
CA LYS A 246 23.58 12.80 -2.95
C LYS A 246 24.58 11.73 -2.49
N PRO A 247 25.84 12.12 -2.25
CA PRO A 247 26.80 11.29 -1.55
C PRO A 247 26.46 11.24 -0.06
N VAL A 248 26.36 10.03 0.49
CA VAL A 248 26.19 9.77 1.92
C VAL A 248 27.48 10.17 2.65
N GLN A 249 27.36 10.98 3.70
CA GLN A 249 28.50 11.48 4.48
C GLN A 249 28.66 10.74 5.82
N ASP A 250 29.84 10.89 6.43
CA ASP A 250 30.05 10.46 7.80
C ASP A 250 29.20 11.29 8.76
N GLY A 251 28.55 10.61 9.71
CA GLY A 251 27.61 11.22 10.65
C GLY A 251 26.18 11.42 10.12
N ASP A 252 25.89 11.15 8.85
CA ASP A 252 24.53 11.20 8.32
C ASP A 252 23.63 10.12 8.95
N LEU A 253 22.34 10.43 9.07
CA LEU A 253 21.30 9.40 9.15
C LEU A 253 20.84 9.03 7.74
N CYS A 254 20.74 7.73 7.52
CA CYS A 254 20.13 7.11 6.35
C CYS A 254 18.71 6.71 6.70
N LEU A 255 17.72 7.21 5.97
CA LEU A 255 16.33 6.76 6.03
C LEU A 255 16.02 6.09 4.69
N PHE A 256 15.74 4.80 4.73
CA PHE A 256 15.45 3.99 3.54
C PHE A 256 14.03 3.47 3.63
N ASP A 257 13.19 3.95 2.74
CA ASP A 257 11.80 3.56 2.59
C ASP A 257 11.67 2.80 1.26
N MET A 258 11.54 1.47 1.35
CA MET A 258 11.61 0.59 0.20
C MET A 258 10.75 -0.66 0.39
N GLY A 259 10.09 -1.06 -0.69
CA GLY A 259 9.16 -2.18 -0.73
C GLY A 259 9.30 -3.01 -2.00
N ALA A 260 9.02 -4.31 -1.91
CA ALA A 260 8.95 -5.19 -3.07
C ALA A 260 7.51 -5.32 -3.55
N ASN A 261 7.31 -5.73 -4.80
CA ASN A 261 6.02 -6.15 -5.32
C ASN A 261 6.11 -7.57 -5.88
N TYR A 262 5.18 -8.45 -5.52
CA TYR A 262 5.13 -9.81 -6.01
C TYR A 262 3.68 -10.23 -6.30
N CYS A 263 3.41 -10.63 -7.54
CA CYS A 263 2.06 -10.96 -8.03
C CYS A 263 1.03 -9.83 -7.79
N GLY A 264 1.49 -8.58 -7.83
CA GLY A 264 0.68 -7.39 -7.56
C GLY A 264 0.66 -6.96 -6.10
N TYR A 265 0.99 -7.83 -5.13
CA TYR A 265 0.99 -7.50 -3.70
C TYR A 265 2.26 -6.77 -3.28
N ALA A 266 2.10 -5.70 -2.50
CA ALA A 266 3.18 -4.82 -2.05
C ALA A 266 3.61 -5.11 -0.60
N ALA A 267 4.86 -4.76 -0.31
CA ALA A 267 5.34 -4.49 1.04
C ALA A 267 5.77 -3.02 1.11
N ASP A 268 5.78 -2.45 2.32
CA ASP A 268 6.25 -1.09 2.58
C ASP A 268 6.98 -1.04 3.92
N ILE A 269 8.29 -0.81 3.87
CA ILE A 269 9.17 -0.93 5.04
C ILE A 269 10.17 0.21 5.01
N THR A 270 10.22 0.95 6.11
CA THR A 270 11.22 1.98 6.34
C THR A 270 12.21 1.57 7.44
N CYS A 271 13.50 1.67 7.14
CA CYS A 271 14.61 1.52 8.08
C CYS A 271 15.42 2.83 8.19
N THR A 272 15.62 3.32 9.42
CA THR A 272 16.54 4.44 9.67
C THR A 272 17.78 3.95 10.44
N PHE A 273 18.98 4.33 10.01
CA PHE A 273 20.25 3.92 10.61
C PHE A 273 21.37 4.94 10.36
N PRO A 274 22.43 5.01 11.20
CA PRO A 274 23.57 5.90 11.00
C PRO A 274 24.43 5.40 9.84
N ALA A 275 24.77 6.28 8.90
CA ALA A 275 25.55 5.93 7.72
C ALA A 275 26.87 5.21 8.04
N ASN A 276 27.53 5.59 9.14
CA ASN A 276 28.79 5.01 9.59
C ASN A 276 28.64 3.80 10.56
N GLY A 277 27.41 3.36 10.80
CA GLY A 277 27.12 2.20 11.65
C GLY A 277 27.17 2.46 13.16
N LYS A 278 27.28 3.72 13.61
CA LYS A 278 27.25 4.08 15.04
C LYS A 278 26.38 5.30 15.30
N PHE A 279 25.39 5.14 16.16
CA PHE A 279 24.51 6.26 16.49
C PHE A 279 25.23 7.23 17.44
N THR A 280 25.12 8.54 17.15
CA THR A 280 25.46 9.59 18.14
C THR A 280 24.38 9.70 19.22
N ASP A 281 24.65 10.39 20.32
CA ASP A 281 23.66 10.56 21.40
C ASP A 281 22.39 11.28 20.92
N ASP A 282 22.53 12.32 20.08
CA ASP A 282 21.38 13.02 19.46
C ASP A 282 20.60 12.09 18.51
N GLN A 283 21.29 11.23 17.76
CA GLN A 283 20.62 10.24 16.89
C GLN A 283 19.89 9.18 17.71
N LYS A 284 20.51 8.63 18.77
CA LYS A 284 19.86 7.66 19.68
C LYS A 284 18.63 8.25 20.35
N PHE A 285 18.70 9.51 20.76
CA PHE A 285 17.60 10.20 21.39
C PHE A 285 16.35 10.24 20.50
N ILE A 286 16.50 10.74 19.26
CA ILE A 286 15.36 10.83 18.32
C ILE A 286 14.93 9.44 17.84
N TYR A 287 15.88 8.55 17.56
CA TYR A 287 15.59 7.20 17.12
C TYR A 287 14.74 6.43 18.13
N ASN A 288 15.14 6.43 19.40
CA ASN A 288 14.40 5.73 20.45
C ASN A 288 13.04 6.38 20.73
N ALA A 289 12.90 7.70 20.55
CA ALA A 289 11.59 8.35 20.67
C ALA A 289 10.59 7.83 19.63
N VAL A 290 11.03 7.63 18.37
CA VAL A 290 10.21 7.04 17.31
C VAL A 290 9.96 5.55 17.55
N LEU A 291 10.99 4.80 18.00
CA LEU A 291 10.86 3.38 18.35
C LEU A 291 9.81 3.15 19.44
N ASP A 292 9.83 3.98 20.49
CA ASP A 292 8.86 3.90 21.59
C ASP A 292 7.42 4.20 21.09
N ALA A 293 7.25 5.21 20.23
CA ALA A 293 5.96 5.52 19.62
C ALA A 293 5.43 4.36 18.76
N ARG A 294 6.31 3.75 17.95
CA ARG A 294 6.01 2.55 17.15
C ARG A 294 5.60 1.37 18.02
N ASN A 295 6.33 1.13 19.12
CA ASN A 295 6.06 0.02 20.04
C ASN A 295 4.71 0.19 20.73
N ALA A 296 4.42 1.40 21.22
CA ALA A 296 3.14 1.71 21.86
C ALA A 296 1.93 1.46 20.93
N VAL A 297 2.04 1.85 19.65
CA VAL A 297 1.01 1.56 18.64
C VAL A 297 0.89 0.06 18.40
N THR A 298 2.02 -0.63 18.18
CA THR A 298 2.07 -2.08 17.92
C THR A 298 1.41 -2.88 19.05
N GLU A 299 1.65 -2.50 20.31
CA GLU A 299 1.09 -3.14 21.49
C GLU A 299 -0.40 -2.84 21.70
N SER A 300 -0.86 -1.67 21.22
CA SER A 300 -2.24 -1.21 21.42
C SER A 300 -3.18 -1.62 20.29
N ALA A 301 -2.68 -1.71 19.05
CA ALA A 301 -3.47 -1.97 17.87
C ALA A 301 -4.08 -3.39 17.89
N ARG A 302 -5.39 -3.45 17.71
CA ARG A 302 -6.20 -4.68 17.66
C ARG A 302 -7.59 -4.37 17.11
N ASP A 303 -8.37 -5.40 16.82
CA ASP A 303 -9.77 -5.25 16.45
C ASP A 303 -10.55 -4.35 17.42
N GLY A 304 -11.32 -3.39 16.87
CA GLY A 304 -12.13 -2.45 17.62
C GLY A 304 -11.46 -1.14 18.02
N VAL A 305 -10.16 -0.96 17.76
CA VAL A 305 -9.43 0.27 18.10
C VAL A 305 -9.51 1.30 16.96
N SER A 306 -9.67 2.59 17.29
CA SER A 306 -9.67 3.68 16.31
C SER A 306 -8.27 3.98 15.78
N TRP A 307 -8.09 4.07 14.46
CA TRP A 307 -6.80 4.45 13.87
C TRP A 307 -6.40 5.90 14.20
N VAL A 308 -7.37 6.79 14.32
CA VAL A 308 -7.12 8.18 14.76
C VAL A 308 -6.55 8.19 16.17
N ASP A 309 -7.03 7.32 17.06
CA ASP A 309 -6.52 7.22 18.43
C ASP A 309 -5.10 6.62 18.45
N MET A 310 -4.77 5.71 17.52
CA MET A 310 -3.40 5.23 17.35
C MET A 310 -2.46 6.34 16.90
N HIS A 311 -2.87 7.20 15.97
CA HIS A 311 -2.07 8.36 15.57
C HIS A 311 -1.84 9.33 16.75
N LYS A 312 -2.89 9.58 17.55
CA LYS A 312 -2.78 10.36 18.80
C LYS A 312 -1.86 9.69 19.82
N LEU A 313 -1.89 8.36 19.95
CA LEU A 313 -1.03 7.59 20.84
C LEU A 313 0.45 7.74 20.44
N ALA A 314 0.77 7.55 19.16
CA ALA A 314 2.13 7.76 18.65
C ALA A 314 2.61 9.19 18.92
N GLY A 315 1.78 10.19 18.62
CA GLY A 315 2.06 11.59 18.89
C GLY A 315 2.31 11.88 20.37
N ARG A 316 1.48 11.35 21.27
CA ARG A 316 1.64 11.49 22.72
C ARG A 316 2.97 10.92 23.22
N VAL A 317 3.31 9.71 22.79
CA VAL A 317 4.57 9.06 23.18
C VAL A 317 5.75 9.86 22.66
N LEU A 318 5.73 10.28 21.39
CA LEU A 318 6.79 11.11 20.81
C LEU A 318 6.96 12.41 21.59
N LEU A 319 5.89 13.15 21.84
CA LEU A 319 5.92 14.41 22.60
C LEU A 319 6.47 14.21 24.02
N GLN A 320 6.07 13.15 24.70
CA GLN A 320 6.59 12.83 26.04
C GLN A 320 8.10 12.57 25.99
N ARG A 321 8.61 11.82 25.02
CA ARG A 321 10.05 11.54 24.89
C ARG A 321 10.84 12.80 24.55
N LEU A 322 10.32 13.65 23.66
CA LEU A 322 10.94 14.93 23.34
C LEU A 322 10.94 15.90 24.54
N LYS A 323 9.91 15.85 25.39
CA LYS A 323 9.86 16.58 26.66
C LYS A 323 10.88 16.06 27.67
N ASP A 324 10.98 14.75 27.85
CA ASP A 324 11.94 14.13 28.78
C ASP A 324 13.39 14.43 28.39
N GLY A 325 13.67 14.53 27.09
CA GLY A 325 14.97 14.97 26.57
C GLY A 325 15.23 16.48 26.64
N GLY A 326 14.27 17.29 27.10
CA GLY A 326 14.40 18.74 27.26
C GLY A 326 14.13 19.58 26.00
N MET A 327 13.68 18.97 24.90
CA MET A 327 13.33 19.67 23.66
C MET A 327 11.97 20.36 23.76
N LEU A 328 11.04 19.75 24.50
CA LEU A 328 9.71 20.30 24.78
C LEU A 328 9.52 20.55 26.29
N LYS A 329 8.57 21.42 26.63
CA LYS A 329 8.21 21.79 28.01
C LYS A 329 6.71 22.04 28.13
N GLY A 330 6.13 21.79 29.30
CA GLY A 330 4.69 21.94 29.55
C GLY A 330 3.95 20.60 29.63
N ASP A 331 2.62 20.63 29.50
CA ASP A 331 1.77 19.44 29.53
C ASP A 331 1.66 18.76 28.14
N VAL A 332 1.67 17.43 28.10
CA VAL A 332 1.68 16.67 26.84
C VAL A 332 0.31 16.65 26.16
N GLU A 333 -0.79 16.64 26.91
CA GLU A 333 -2.12 16.70 26.31
C GLU A 333 -2.38 18.09 25.73
N GLU A 334 -1.94 19.16 26.41
CA GLU A 334 -1.99 20.52 25.86
C GLU A 334 -1.18 20.65 24.55
N MET A 335 0.00 20.01 24.48
CA MET A 335 0.80 19.96 23.24
C MET A 335 0.07 19.22 22.12
N LEU A 336 -0.59 18.10 22.44
CA LEU A 336 -1.31 17.28 21.48
C LEU A 336 -2.54 18.03 20.94
N GLU A 337 -3.30 18.69 21.80
CA GLU A 337 -4.45 19.53 21.44
C GLU A 337 -4.03 20.72 20.57
N ALA A 338 -2.88 21.35 20.89
CA ALA A 338 -2.31 22.41 20.08
C ALA A 338 -1.74 21.92 18.72
N GLY A 339 -1.61 20.61 18.51
CA GLY A 339 -1.09 20.03 17.28
C GLY A 339 0.45 20.10 17.16
N VAL A 340 1.17 20.18 18.29
CA VAL A 340 2.65 20.19 18.32
C VAL A 340 3.24 18.94 17.68
N SER A 341 2.59 17.78 17.83
CA SER A 341 3.01 16.52 17.19
C SER A 341 3.14 16.67 15.67
N GLY A 342 2.25 17.44 15.03
CA GLY A 342 2.27 17.68 13.58
C GLY A 342 3.46 18.52 13.09
N VAL A 343 4.21 19.16 13.99
CA VAL A 343 5.49 19.81 13.66
C VAL A 343 6.57 18.76 13.38
N PHE A 344 6.58 17.69 14.18
CA PHE A 344 7.58 16.63 14.12
C PHE A 344 7.17 15.45 13.23
N GLN A 345 5.87 15.13 13.15
CA GLN A 345 5.30 14.12 12.28
C GLN A 345 4.20 14.75 11.40
N PRO A 346 4.54 15.33 10.25
CA PRO A 346 3.58 16.02 9.40
C PRO A 346 2.75 15.08 8.51
N HIS A 347 2.96 13.76 8.60
CA HIS A 347 2.22 12.73 7.85
C HIS A 347 1.34 11.88 8.76
N GLY A 348 0.44 11.09 8.15
CA GLY A 348 -0.38 10.12 8.88
C GLY A 348 0.47 9.03 9.56
N LEU A 349 -0.09 8.32 10.53
CA LEU A 349 0.62 7.23 11.23
C LEU A 349 0.87 6.00 10.33
N GLY A 350 0.10 5.87 9.27
CA GLY A 350 0.16 4.73 8.36
C GLY A 350 -1.13 4.59 7.57
N HIS A 351 -1.19 3.54 6.77
CA HIS A 351 -2.23 3.31 5.78
C HIS A 351 -2.56 1.83 5.59
N LEU A 352 -3.68 1.55 4.92
CA LEU A 352 -3.95 0.21 4.41
C LEU A 352 -2.90 -0.13 3.34
N ILE A 353 -2.46 -1.37 3.30
CA ILE A 353 -1.55 -1.90 2.26
C ILE A 353 -2.05 -3.27 1.76
N GLY A 354 -1.85 -3.54 0.47
CA GLY A 354 -2.33 -4.75 -0.19
C GLY A 354 -1.79 -4.87 -1.62
N LEU A 355 -2.68 -4.82 -2.61
CA LEU A 355 -2.29 -4.75 -4.04
C LEU A 355 -1.71 -3.39 -4.42
N ASP A 356 -2.18 -2.34 -3.74
CA ASP A 356 -1.58 -1.01 -3.82
C ASP A 356 -0.84 -0.73 -2.50
N VAL A 357 0.26 0.02 -2.56
CA VAL A 357 1.02 0.45 -1.36
C VAL A 357 0.09 1.27 -0.45
N HIS A 358 -0.51 2.32 -1.01
CA HIS A 358 -1.67 2.99 -0.41
C HIS A 358 -2.96 2.30 -0.88
N ASP A 359 -3.37 1.25 -0.17
CA ASP A 359 -4.51 0.40 -0.53
C ASP A 359 -5.86 1.11 -0.33
N VAL A 360 -6.85 0.60 -1.04
CA VAL A 360 -8.17 1.23 -1.14
C VAL A 360 -9.00 1.09 0.13
N GLY A 361 -10.06 1.89 0.23
CA GLY A 361 -11.11 1.69 1.23
C GLY A 361 -10.91 2.44 2.55
N GLY A 362 -9.97 3.39 2.61
CA GLY A 362 -9.72 4.19 3.81
C GLY A 362 -10.86 5.14 4.22
N TYR A 363 -11.65 5.60 3.23
CA TYR A 363 -12.73 6.58 3.40
C TYR A 363 -13.99 6.22 2.60
N LEU A 364 -14.43 4.96 2.67
CA LEU A 364 -15.69 4.53 2.04
C LEU A 364 -16.90 5.25 2.67
N PRO A 365 -18.06 5.33 1.98
CA PRO A 365 -19.21 6.11 2.45
C PRO A 365 -19.75 5.76 3.85
N LYS A 366 -19.59 4.51 4.30
CA LYS A 366 -20.03 4.03 5.63
C LYS A 366 -18.97 4.18 6.72
N GLU A 367 -17.79 4.69 6.38
CA GLU A 367 -16.63 4.80 7.27
C GLU A 367 -16.46 6.22 7.82
N PRO A 368 -15.70 6.41 8.92
CA PRO A 368 -15.40 7.73 9.46
C PRO A 368 -14.77 8.64 8.40
N LYS A 369 -15.19 9.90 8.38
CA LYS A 369 -14.62 10.91 7.48
C LYS A 369 -13.19 11.26 7.88
N ARG A 370 -12.41 11.73 6.91
CA ARG A 370 -11.08 12.30 7.14
C ARG A 370 -11.17 13.45 8.14
N PRO A 371 -10.38 13.42 9.25
CA PRO A 371 -10.31 14.53 10.19
C PRO A 371 -9.90 15.84 9.51
N SER A 372 -10.40 16.97 9.99
CA SER A 372 -10.11 18.29 9.41
C SER A 372 -8.90 18.98 10.05
N GLU A 373 -8.50 18.55 11.25
CA GLU A 373 -7.36 19.09 11.97
C GLU A 373 -6.07 18.88 11.13
N PRO A 374 -5.24 19.91 10.91
CA PRO A 374 -4.12 19.83 9.97
C PRO A 374 -3.19 18.63 10.18
N TRP A 375 -2.89 18.31 11.45
CA TRP A 375 -2.00 17.20 11.82
C TRP A 375 -2.66 15.81 11.71
N LEU A 376 -3.99 15.73 11.72
CA LEU A 376 -4.75 14.48 11.51
C LEU A 376 -5.19 14.28 10.05
N SER A 377 -5.34 15.38 9.29
CA SER A 377 -5.86 15.38 7.92
C SER A 377 -5.03 14.57 6.92
N LYS A 378 -3.79 14.22 7.29
CA LYS A 378 -2.86 13.44 6.49
C LYS A 378 -3.00 11.93 6.66
N LEU A 379 -3.87 11.46 7.56
CA LEU A 379 -4.23 10.05 7.66
C LEU A 379 -4.88 9.57 6.37
N ARG A 380 -4.43 8.41 5.86
CA ARG A 380 -5.00 7.78 4.65
C ARG A 380 -6.28 6.97 4.94
N PHE A 381 -6.56 6.70 6.21
CA PHE A 381 -7.83 6.15 6.66
C PHE A 381 -8.11 6.60 8.10
N ALA A 382 -9.40 6.60 8.49
CA ALA A 382 -9.82 6.94 9.86
C ALA A 382 -10.70 5.85 10.49
N ARG A 383 -10.61 4.63 9.96
CA ARG A 383 -11.48 3.51 10.32
C ARG A 383 -11.21 3.00 11.73
N ILE A 384 -12.20 2.29 12.27
CA ILE A 384 -11.97 1.35 13.36
C ILE A 384 -11.24 0.13 12.78
N LEU A 385 -10.12 -0.23 13.39
CA LEU A 385 -9.34 -1.40 13.01
C LEU A 385 -10.18 -2.67 13.12
N ARG A 386 -10.05 -3.55 12.13
CA ARG A 386 -10.71 -4.85 12.09
C ARG A 386 -9.68 -5.95 11.88
N ALA A 387 -9.90 -7.09 12.53
CA ALA A 387 -9.08 -8.27 12.29
C ALA A 387 -9.10 -8.64 10.78
N GLY A 388 -7.92 -8.86 10.20
CA GLY A 388 -7.72 -9.08 8.77
C GLY A 388 -7.36 -7.83 7.97
N MET A 389 -7.42 -6.63 8.54
CA MET A 389 -6.79 -5.45 7.95
C MET A 389 -5.27 -5.62 7.99
N TYR A 390 -4.61 -5.27 6.88
CA TYR A 390 -3.15 -5.20 6.77
C TYR A 390 -2.79 -3.73 6.57
N VAL A 391 -1.94 -3.19 7.45
CA VAL A 391 -1.65 -1.75 7.58
C VAL A 391 -0.17 -1.50 7.83
N THR A 392 0.33 -0.34 7.45
CA THR A 392 1.63 0.18 7.90
C THR A 392 1.49 0.82 9.27
N ILE A 393 2.50 0.66 10.13
CA ILE A 393 2.73 1.48 11.33
C ILE A 393 4.06 2.19 11.12
N GLU A 394 4.00 3.49 10.80
CA GLU A 394 5.15 4.28 10.33
C GLU A 394 5.34 5.62 11.08
N PRO A 395 5.37 5.68 12.42
CA PRO A 395 5.64 6.94 13.09
C PRO A 395 7.02 7.50 12.69
N GLY A 396 7.14 8.82 12.77
CA GLY A 396 8.38 9.51 12.41
C GLY A 396 8.58 10.82 13.17
N CYS A 397 9.82 11.29 13.18
CA CYS A 397 10.21 12.55 13.79
C CYS A 397 11.23 13.26 12.88
N TYR A 398 10.85 14.39 12.31
CA TYR A 398 11.64 15.15 11.34
C TYR A 398 11.89 16.57 11.79
N PHE A 399 13.03 17.11 11.38
CA PHE A 399 13.43 18.49 11.60
C PHE A 399 13.41 19.25 10.27
N ILE A 400 12.19 19.54 9.79
CA ILE A 400 11.95 20.23 8.52
C ILE A 400 12.02 21.73 8.76
N ASN A 401 13.07 22.39 8.23
CA ASN A 401 13.38 23.80 8.51
C ASN A 401 12.17 24.74 8.44
N TRP A 402 11.32 24.64 7.40
CA TRP A 402 10.13 25.50 7.27
C TRP A 402 9.06 25.23 8.35
N LEU A 403 8.86 23.97 8.75
CA LEU A 403 7.95 23.64 9.85
C LEU A 403 8.52 24.11 11.20
N MET A 404 9.84 24.00 11.37
CA MET A 404 10.52 24.53 12.56
C MET A 404 10.36 26.03 12.68
N ASP A 405 10.58 26.78 11.59
CA ASP A 405 10.43 28.24 11.55
C ASP A 405 9.00 28.66 11.85
N ARG A 406 8.02 27.97 11.25
CA ARG A 406 6.60 28.20 11.50
C ARG A 406 6.22 27.91 12.97
N ALA A 407 6.73 26.83 13.55
CA ALA A 407 6.46 26.46 14.93
C ALA A 407 7.04 27.46 15.94
N LEU A 408 8.23 28.01 15.67
CA LEU A 408 8.85 29.04 16.49
C LEU A 408 8.16 30.42 16.34
N ALA A 409 7.52 30.68 15.20
CA ALA A 409 6.78 31.91 14.95
C ALA A 409 5.35 31.92 15.51
N ASP A 410 4.73 30.75 15.75
CA ASP A 410 3.39 30.62 16.29
C ASP A 410 3.41 30.61 17.83
N PRO A 411 2.90 31.64 18.53
CA PRO A 411 2.93 31.70 20.00
C PRO A 411 2.20 30.53 20.69
N ASN A 412 1.22 29.90 20.01
CA ASN A 412 0.49 28.76 20.56
C ASN A 412 1.34 27.48 20.59
N ILE A 413 2.33 27.38 19.70
CA ILE A 413 3.26 26.25 19.60
C ILE A 413 4.57 26.56 20.29
N ALA A 414 5.16 27.74 20.01
CA ALA A 414 6.47 28.17 20.49
C ALA A 414 6.60 28.13 22.02
N LYS A 415 5.51 28.35 22.76
CA LYS A 415 5.49 28.25 24.22
C LYS A 415 5.92 26.88 24.76
N PHE A 416 5.74 25.81 23.98
CA PHE A 416 6.12 24.44 24.34
C PHE A 416 7.54 24.06 23.91
N ILE A 417 8.22 24.88 23.10
CA ILE A 417 9.50 24.52 22.47
C ILE A 417 10.67 25.14 23.24
N ASN A 418 11.68 24.34 23.54
CA ASN A 418 13.00 24.84 23.90
C ASN A 418 13.75 25.24 22.63
N ALA A 419 13.72 26.53 22.27
CA ALA A 419 14.23 27.01 20.99
C ALA A 419 15.73 26.74 20.78
N GLU A 420 16.55 26.78 21.83
CA GLU A 420 17.98 26.47 21.73
C GLU A 420 18.19 25.02 21.33
N MET A 421 17.57 24.08 22.06
CA MET A 421 17.66 22.66 21.76
C MET A 421 17.04 22.34 20.41
N PHE A 422 15.89 22.91 20.08
CA PHE A 422 15.22 22.67 18.81
C PHE A 422 16.07 23.13 17.61
N ASN A 423 16.72 24.30 17.70
CA ASN A 423 17.61 24.78 16.64
C ASN A 423 18.89 23.94 16.48
N ARG A 424 19.35 23.24 17.54
CA ARG A 424 20.49 22.30 17.45
C ARG A 424 20.24 21.16 16.45
N PHE A 425 18.99 20.73 16.31
CA PHE A 425 18.59 19.65 15.40
C PHE A 425 18.28 20.12 13.97
N ARG A 426 18.56 21.38 13.62
CA ARG A 426 18.44 21.82 12.22
C ARG A 426 19.35 20.99 11.32
N ASN A 427 18.81 20.58 10.18
CA ASN A 427 19.47 19.70 9.22
C ASN A 427 19.83 18.31 9.76
N PHE A 428 19.27 17.90 10.91
CA PHE A 428 19.37 16.52 11.40
C PHE A 428 18.73 15.51 10.42
N GLY A 429 17.77 15.97 9.62
CA GLY A 429 16.96 15.11 8.75
C GLY A 429 15.75 14.60 9.52
N GLY A 430 15.61 13.28 9.62
CA GLY A 430 14.58 12.67 10.46
C GLY A 430 14.73 11.16 10.59
N VAL A 431 13.86 10.59 11.43
CA VAL A 431 13.74 9.15 11.64
C VAL A 431 12.31 8.73 11.30
N ARG A 432 12.17 7.64 10.55
CA ARG A 432 10.92 6.89 10.38
C ARG A 432 11.20 5.40 10.60
N ILE A 433 10.29 4.74 11.30
CA ILE A 433 10.32 3.30 11.55
C ILE A 433 8.98 2.76 11.10
N GLU A 434 8.99 1.96 10.03
CA GLU A 434 7.76 1.48 9.41
C GLU A 434 7.74 -0.03 9.31
N ASP A 435 6.64 -0.61 9.79
CA ASP A 435 6.34 -2.03 9.69
C ASP A 435 5.01 -2.28 9.00
N ASP A 436 4.98 -3.30 8.15
CA ASP A 436 3.74 -3.92 7.70
C ASP A 436 3.19 -4.87 8.76
N VAL A 437 1.94 -4.67 9.19
CA VAL A 437 1.30 -5.48 10.23
C VAL A 437 -0.10 -5.96 9.84
N LEU A 438 -0.40 -7.20 10.22
CA LEU A 438 -1.75 -7.76 10.18
C LEU A 438 -2.45 -7.50 11.51
N ILE A 439 -3.59 -6.82 11.47
CA ILE A 439 -4.47 -6.67 12.63
C ILE A 439 -5.15 -8.00 12.92
N THR A 440 -5.10 -8.44 14.18
CA THR A 440 -5.76 -9.64 14.68
C THR A 440 -6.84 -9.27 15.71
N LYS A 441 -7.57 -10.26 16.21
CA LYS A 441 -8.57 -10.06 17.26
C LYS A 441 -7.98 -9.52 18.56
N THR A 442 -6.73 -9.86 18.88
CA THR A 442 -6.13 -9.59 20.18
C THR A 442 -4.87 -8.71 20.13
N GLY A 443 -4.42 -8.33 18.94
CA GLY A 443 -3.18 -7.56 18.75
C GLY A 443 -2.81 -7.43 17.28
N VAL A 444 -1.51 -7.37 17.00
CA VAL A 444 -0.97 -7.37 15.63
C VAL A 444 -0.02 -8.54 15.41
N GLN A 445 0.12 -8.96 14.15
CA GLN A 445 1.21 -9.81 13.70
C GLN A 445 2.11 -8.96 12.77
N ASN A 446 3.35 -8.70 13.19
CA ASN A 446 4.31 -7.93 12.39
C ASN A 446 4.99 -8.82 11.34
N PHE A 447 5.03 -8.36 10.09
CA PHE A 447 5.60 -9.08 8.95
C PHE A 447 6.96 -8.50 8.52
N ALA A 448 7.32 -7.31 8.96
CA ALA A 448 8.66 -6.76 8.79
C ALA A 448 9.64 -7.44 9.75
N ILE A 449 10.73 -8.00 9.21
CA ILE A 449 11.74 -8.78 9.94
C ILE A 449 13.09 -8.09 9.78
N VAL A 450 13.23 -6.92 10.40
CA VAL A 450 14.42 -6.06 10.31
C VAL A 450 14.92 -5.68 11.71
N PRO A 451 16.21 -5.36 11.91
CA PRO A 451 16.72 -4.86 13.18
C PRO A 451 16.05 -3.53 13.56
N ARG A 452 15.63 -3.40 14.83
CA ARG A 452 14.91 -2.22 15.32
C ARG A 452 15.52 -1.57 16.56
N THR A 453 16.25 -2.31 17.40
CA THR A 453 16.98 -1.66 18.49
C THR A 453 18.25 -1.01 17.95
N VAL A 454 18.76 0.00 18.66
CA VAL A 454 20.05 0.61 18.35
C VAL A 454 21.14 -0.46 18.30
N GLU A 455 21.12 -1.38 19.27
CA GLU A 455 22.06 -2.49 19.38
C GLU A 455 21.98 -3.43 18.18
N ASP A 456 20.78 -3.83 17.76
CA ASP A 456 20.58 -4.73 16.62
C ASP A 456 21.02 -4.10 15.30
N ILE A 457 20.76 -2.80 15.12
CA ILE A 457 21.17 -2.07 13.92
C ILE A 457 22.69 -1.96 13.88
N GLU A 458 23.32 -1.48 14.95
CA GLU A 458 24.78 -1.37 15.00
C GLU A 458 25.44 -2.74 14.79
N ALA A 459 24.93 -3.80 15.42
CA ALA A 459 25.41 -5.16 15.23
C ALA A 459 25.27 -5.61 13.76
N THR A 460 24.12 -5.37 13.14
CA THR A 460 23.88 -5.71 11.73
C THR A 460 24.86 -5.00 10.80
N MET A 461 25.15 -3.72 11.04
CA MET A 461 26.05 -2.92 10.21
C MET A 461 27.54 -3.25 10.41
N THR A 462 27.94 -3.84 11.54
CA THR A 462 29.33 -4.30 11.72
C THR A 462 29.70 -5.50 10.85
N CYS A 463 28.72 -6.33 10.48
CA CYS A 463 28.90 -7.47 9.58
C CYS A 463 29.03 -6.98 8.13
N LYS A 464 30.26 -6.64 7.71
CA LYS A 464 30.54 -6.16 6.35
C LYS A 464 30.05 -7.16 5.31
N TYR A 465 29.25 -6.68 4.36
CA TYR A 465 28.92 -7.43 3.15
C TYR A 465 30.12 -7.36 2.20
N ASP A 466 30.93 -8.41 2.16
CA ASP A 466 31.87 -8.65 1.07
C ASP A 466 31.03 -9.07 -0.14
N SER A 467 30.76 -8.12 -1.05
CA SER A 467 30.12 -8.47 -2.32
C SER A 467 31.03 -9.45 -3.05
N PRO A 468 30.54 -10.62 -3.50
CA PRO A 468 31.17 -11.25 -4.64
C PRO A 468 31.00 -10.26 -5.79
N VAL A 469 32.13 -9.76 -6.30
CA VAL A 469 32.17 -8.93 -7.51
C VAL A 469 31.63 -9.72 -8.69
#